data_AF-A0AAE0IJF8-F1
#
_entry.id   AF-A0AAE0IJF8-F1
#
_cell.length_a   1.000
_cell.length_b   1.000
_cell.length_c   1.000
_cell.angle_alpha   90.00
_cell.angle_beta   90.00
_cell.angle_gamma   90.00
#
_symmetry.space_group_name_H-M   'P 1'
#
loop_
_entity.id
_entity.type
_entity.pdbx_description
1 polymer ?
#
loop_
_entity_poly.entity_id
_entity_poly.type
_entity_poly.pdbx_seq_one_letter_code
_entity_poly.pdbx_strand_id
1 'polypeptide(L)'
;MVSRKNPNGPSKNRLAARAGGIKKQAQRKSRAGQTKISQADAARGARPGLLPNSGPGAALSKKKQKKLEQQMRLALQRKMAAEGEVEMKDVPLSKADKKSKAATTADDHGEMDIE
;
A
#
# COMPACT_ATOMS: atom_id res chain seq x y z
N MET A 1 6.30 3.83 48.01
CA MET A 1 6.06 3.99 49.46
C MET A 1 5.35 2.77 50.04
N VAL A 2 5.77 2.37 51.23
CA VAL A 2 5.13 1.36 52.07
C VAL A 2 3.81 1.93 52.63
N SER A 3 2.77 1.10 52.80
CA SER A 3 1.49 1.58 53.36
C SER A 3 1.66 1.96 54.84
N ARG A 4 1.27 3.18 55.23
CA ARG A 4 1.35 3.64 56.64
C ARG A 4 0.52 2.78 57.60
N LYS A 5 -0.56 2.15 57.13
CA LYS A 5 -1.45 1.29 57.94
C LYS A 5 -1.08 -0.19 57.91
N ASN A 6 -0.37 -0.65 56.88
CA ASN A 6 0.10 -2.03 56.80
C ASN A 6 1.51 -2.01 56.19
N PRO A 7 2.55 -1.90 57.02
CA PRO A 7 3.92 -1.78 56.53
C PRO A 7 4.40 -3.01 55.75
N ASN A 8 3.75 -4.16 55.95
CA ASN A 8 4.03 -5.40 55.24
C ASN A 8 3.26 -5.50 53.90
N GLY A 9 2.33 -4.57 53.65
CA GLY A 9 1.43 -4.56 52.51
C GLY A 9 1.74 -3.46 51.49
N PRO A 10 1.46 -3.71 50.19
CA PRO A 10 1.52 -2.66 49.19
C PRO A 10 0.48 -1.55 49.48
N SER A 11 0.88 -0.29 49.29
CA SER A 11 -0.05 0.86 49.34
C SER A 11 -1.21 0.70 48.34
N LYS A 12 -2.38 1.28 48.63
CA LYS A 12 -3.55 1.28 47.72
C LYS A 12 -3.19 1.73 46.29
N ASN A 13 -2.36 2.75 46.15
CA ASN A 13 -1.91 3.25 44.83
C ASN A 13 -1.12 2.20 44.05
N ARG A 14 -0.30 1.40 44.74
CA ARG A 14 0.45 0.30 44.14
C ARG A 14 -0.47 -0.83 43.68
N LEU A 15 -1.53 -1.13 44.44
CA LEU A 15 -2.56 -2.09 44.02
C LEU A 15 -3.31 -1.60 42.77
N ALA A 16 -3.70 -0.31 42.75
CA ALA A 16 -4.36 0.29 41.58
C ALA A 16 -3.44 0.27 40.34
N ALA A 17 -2.15 0.61 40.49
CA ALA A 17 -1.18 0.56 39.40
C ALA A 17 -0.99 -0.87 38.87
N ARG A 18 -0.90 -1.88 39.76
CA ARG A 18 -0.83 -3.30 39.38
C ARG A 18 -2.07 -3.73 38.61
N ALA A 19 -3.27 -3.41 39.12
CA ALA A 19 -4.53 -3.72 38.44
C ALA A 19 -4.61 -3.06 37.05
N GLY A 20 -4.19 -1.79 36.94
CA GLY A 20 -4.11 -1.09 35.65
C GLY A 20 -3.13 -1.74 34.67
N GLY A 21 -1.96 -2.18 35.16
CA GLY A 21 -0.98 -2.92 34.36
C GLY A 21 -1.53 -4.24 33.83
N ILE A 22 -2.16 -5.03 34.70
CA ILE A 22 -2.79 -6.32 34.35
C ILE A 22 -3.90 -6.10 33.31
N LYS A 23 -4.78 -5.12 33.51
CA LYS A 23 -5.85 -4.79 32.54
C LYS A 23 -5.29 -4.45 31.17
N LYS A 24 -4.24 -3.62 31.09
CA LYS A 24 -3.58 -3.27 29.81
C LYS A 24 -2.95 -4.49 29.14
N GLN A 25 -2.32 -5.38 29.91
CA GLN A 25 -1.75 -6.62 29.37
C GLN A 25 -2.83 -7.56 28.84
N ALA A 26 -3.93 -7.74 29.59
CA ALA A 26 -5.07 -8.55 29.17
C ALA A 26 -5.70 -8.00 27.88
N GLN A 27 -5.89 -6.68 27.76
CA GLN A 27 -6.36 -6.04 26.53
C GLN A 27 -5.42 -6.27 25.35
N ARG A 28 -4.09 -6.18 25.56
CA ARG A 28 -3.10 -6.47 24.51
C ARG A 28 -3.18 -7.93 24.05
N LYS A 29 -3.26 -8.88 24.98
CA LYS A 29 -3.39 -10.32 24.68
C LYS A 29 -4.70 -10.64 23.97
N SER A 30 -5.81 -10.06 24.41
CA SER A 30 -7.13 -10.25 23.79
C SER A 30 -7.18 -9.70 22.36
N ARG A 31 -6.49 -8.58 22.08
CA ARG A 31 -6.40 -8.02 20.73
C ARG A 31 -5.40 -8.78 19.84
N ALA A 32 -4.38 -9.40 20.43
CA ALA A 32 -3.43 -10.22 19.70
C ALA A 32 -4.16 -11.44 19.09
N GLY A 33 -4.13 -11.56 17.76
CA GLY A 33 -4.80 -12.64 17.02
C GLY A 33 -6.20 -12.32 16.51
N GLN A 34 -6.84 -11.24 16.97
CA GLN A 34 -8.17 -10.84 16.44
C GLN A 34 -8.08 -10.19 15.06
N THR A 35 -6.97 -9.49 14.80
CA THR A 35 -6.76 -8.75 13.56
C THR A 35 -5.32 -8.91 13.11
N LYS A 36 -5.08 -8.99 11.80
CA LYS A 36 -3.72 -8.99 11.20
C LYS A 36 -3.07 -7.59 11.17
N ILE A 37 -3.66 -6.62 11.85
CA ILE A 37 -3.26 -5.21 11.80
C ILE A 37 -2.14 -4.98 12.81
N SER A 38 -1.04 -4.38 12.36
CA SER A 38 0.06 -4.02 13.24
C SER A 38 -0.37 -2.91 14.22
N GLN A 39 0.24 -2.84 15.41
CA GLN A 39 -0.06 -1.77 16.37
C GLN A 39 0.26 -0.37 15.79
N ALA A 40 1.31 -0.28 14.95
CA ALA A 40 1.68 0.97 14.29
C ALA A 40 0.61 1.42 13.29
N ASP A 41 0.05 0.50 12.50
CA ASP A 41 -1.02 0.84 11.56
C ASP A 41 -2.33 1.13 12.28
N ALA A 42 -2.63 0.41 13.36
CA ALA A 42 -3.76 0.72 14.23
C ALA A 42 -3.66 2.15 14.81
N ALA A 43 -2.46 2.61 15.18
CA ALA A 43 -2.22 3.98 15.63
C ALA A 43 -2.42 5.01 14.51
N ARG A 44 -2.18 4.63 13.25
CA ARG A 44 -2.45 5.43 12.04
C ARG A 44 -3.91 5.34 11.58
N GLY A 45 -4.77 4.63 12.30
CA GLY A 45 -6.20 4.52 12.03
C GLY A 45 -6.64 3.26 11.26
N ALA A 46 -5.76 2.29 11.03
CA ALA A 46 -6.15 1.02 10.41
C ALA A 46 -7.13 0.24 11.30
N ARG A 47 -8.18 -0.30 10.68
CA ARG A 47 -9.22 -1.11 11.33
C ARG A 47 -9.53 -2.32 10.44
N PRO A 48 -10.17 -3.39 10.92
CA PRO A 48 -10.60 -4.48 10.04
C PRO A 48 -11.40 -3.92 8.86
N GLY A 49 -10.96 -4.20 7.63
CA GLY A 49 -11.57 -3.68 6.41
C GLY A 49 -11.19 -2.23 6.02
N LEU A 50 -10.42 -1.52 6.85
CA LEU A 50 -9.98 -0.15 6.57
C LEU A 50 -8.45 -0.04 6.64
N LEU A 51 -7.85 0.38 5.52
CA LEU A 51 -6.42 0.65 5.42
C LEU A 51 -6.01 1.84 6.31
N PRO A 52 -4.73 1.95 6.71
CA PRO A 52 -4.26 3.10 7.48
C PRO A 52 -4.42 4.40 6.69
N ASN A 53 -4.62 5.51 7.41
CA ASN A 53 -4.81 6.82 6.79
C ASN A 53 -3.50 7.48 6.32
N SER A 54 -2.36 7.01 6.82
CA SER A 54 -1.03 7.57 6.54
C SER A 54 0.05 6.50 6.49
N GLY A 55 1.21 6.88 5.94
CA GLY A 55 2.36 6.00 5.82
C GLY A 55 2.33 5.10 4.57
N PRO A 56 3.25 4.14 4.48
CA PRO A 56 3.47 3.35 3.27
C PRO A 56 2.31 2.39 2.94
N GLY A 57 1.55 1.94 3.93
CA GLY A 57 0.38 1.07 3.73
C GLY A 57 -0.92 1.82 3.43
N ALA A 58 -0.88 3.17 3.32
CA ALA A 58 -2.08 3.96 3.10
C ALA A 58 -2.56 3.87 1.64
N ALA A 59 -3.88 3.82 1.46
CA ALA A 59 -4.47 3.79 0.13
C ALA A 59 -4.19 5.10 -0.62
N LEU A 60 -3.60 4.99 -1.81
CA LEU A 60 -3.47 6.13 -2.70
C LEU A 60 -4.79 6.37 -3.44
N SER A 61 -5.13 7.64 -3.63
CA SER A 61 -6.23 8.00 -4.53
C SER A 61 -5.94 7.55 -5.96
N LYS A 62 -6.98 7.11 -6.69
CA LYS A 62 -6.90 6.68 -8.10
C LYS A 62 -6.13 7.68 -8.99
N LYS A 63 -6.29 8.99 -8.75
CA LYS A 63 -5.56 10.03 -9.51
C LYS A 63 -4.05 10.00 -9.24
N LYS A 64 -3.64 9.75 -7.99
CA LYS A 64 -2.23 9.68 -7.61
C LYS A 64 -1.59 8.40 -8.14
N GLN A 65 -2.32 7.29 -8.13
CA GLN A 65 -1.87 6.02 -8.73
C GLN A 65 -1.56 6.19 -10.22
N LYS A 66 -2.52 6.70 -11.00
CA LYS A 66 -2.33 6.98 -12.44
C LYS A 66 -1.13 7.88 -12.73
N LYS A 67 -0.91 8.92 -11.92
CA LYS A 67 0.24 9.82 -12.08
C LYS A 67 1.56 9.12 -11.82
N LEU A 68 1.63 8.29 -10.78
CA LEU A 68 2.82 7.51 -10.48
C LEU A 68 3.13 6.52 -11.59
N GLU A 69 2.12 5.79 -12.08
CA GLU A 69 2.27 4.86 -13.21
C GLU A 69 2.82 5.57 -14.46
N GLN A 70 2.29 6.75 -14.80
CA GLN A 70 2.78 7.53 -15.93
C GLN A 70 4.24 7.97 -15.73
N GLN A 71 4.59 8.44 -14.53
CA GLN A 71 5.97 8.84 -14.21
C GLN A 71 6.93 7.64 -14.27
N MET A 72 6.54 6.49 -13.74
CA MET A 72 7.33 5.26 -13.80
C MET A 72 7.53 4.80 -15.23
N ARG A 73 6.49 4.85 -16.08
CA ARG A 73 6.61 4.52 -17.51
C ARG A 73 7.63 5.40 -18.22
N LEU A 74 7.57 6.72 -18.00
CA LEU A 74 8.53 7.66 -18.60
C LEU A 74 9.95 7.45 -18.07
N ALA A 75 10.09 7.18 -16.76
CA ALA A 75 11.40 6.91 -16.16
C ALA A 75 12.02 5.62 -16.73
N LEU A 76 11.23 4.57 -16.95
CA LEU A 76 11.69 3.33 -17.57
C LEU A 76 12.14 3.54 -19.02
N GLN A 77 11.37 4.30 -19.81
CA GLN A 77 11.77 4.65 -21.18
C GLN A 77 13.11 5.40 -21.22
N ARG A 78 13.31 6.35 -20.29
CA ARG A 78 14.58 7.09 -20.17
C ARG A 78 15.74 6.19 -19.75
N LYS A 79 15.50 5.25 -18.82
CA LYS A 79 16.52 4.27 -18.41
C LYS A 79 16.88 3.34 -19.56
N MET A 80 15.91 2.80 -20.29
CA MET A 80 16.16 1.97 -21.47
C MET A 80 16.92 2.71 -22.57
N ALA A 81 16.64 4.01 -22.78
CA ALA A 81 17.40 4.82 -23.73
C ALA A 81 18.83 5.15 -23.23
N ALA A 82 19.03 5.30 -21.91
CA ALA A 82 20.32 5.63 -21.31
C ALA A 82 21.24 4.40 -21.12
N GLU A 83 20.65 3.23 -20.83
CA GLU A 83 21.32 1.92 -20.78
C GLU A 83 21.40 1.27 -22.18
N GLY A 84 20.96 1.99 -23.22
CA GLY A 84 20.76 1.50 -24.57
C GLY A 84 21.99 0.86 -25.21
N GLU A 85 21.83 -0.40 -25.59
CA GLU A 85 22.43 -0.98 -26.78
C GLU A 85 22.30 -0.03 -27.98
N VAL A 86 23.39 0.04 -28.74
CA VAL A 86 23.67 0.85 -29.93
C VAL A 86 22.48 1.00 -30.89
N GLU A 87 21.94 2.21 -31.03
CA GLU A 87 21.16 2.63 -32.20
C GLU A 87 22.08 2.66 -33.43
N MET A 88 22.03 1.64 -34.30
CA MET A 88 22.52 1.78 -35.67
C MET A 88 21.53 2.66 -36.45
N LYS A 89 21.83 3.95 -36.58
CA LYS A 89 21.19 4.86 -37.54
C LYS A 89 21.93 4.82 -38.87
N ASP A 90 21.28 4.30 -39.91
CA ASP A 90 21.10 4.95 -41.22
C ASP A 90 20.73 3.93 -42.31
N VAL A 91 19.46 3.91 -42.73
CA VAL A 91 19.07 3.82 -44.15
C VAL A 91 17.75 4.59 -44.33
N PRO A 92 17.69 5.63 -45.19
CA PRO A 92 16.44 6.31 -45.49
C PRO A 92 15.59 5.46 -46.44
N LEU A 93 14.47 4.92 -45.97
CA LEU A 93 13.44 4.35 -46.85
C LEU A 93 12.50 5.47 -47.31
N SER A 94 12.58 5.73 -48.61
CA SER A 94 11.79 6.70 -49.37
C SER A 94 10.28 6.50 -49.22
N LYS A 95 9.57 7.63 -49.26
CA LYS A 95 8.11 7.82 -49.33
C LYS A 95 7.35 6.76 -50.16
N ALA A 96 6.80 5.75 -49.48
CA ALA A 96 5.63 4.96 -49.86
C ALA A 96 5.17 4.33 -48.54
N ASP A 97 4.14 4.80 -47.84
CA ASP A 97 2.79 4.26 -47.99
C ASP A 97 1.80 5.17 -47.28
N LYS A 98 1.08 5.98 -48.06
CA LYS A 98 -0.03 6.83 -47.59
C LYS A 98 -1.39 6.32 -48.10
N LYS A 99 -1.55 5.01 -48.32
CA LYS A 99 -2.73 4.46 -49.03
C LYS A 99 -3.33 3.13 -48.54
N SER A 100 -3.10 2.68 -47.30
CA SER A 100 -3.65 1.37 -46.85
C SER A 100 -4.18 1.30 -45.41
N LYS A 101 -4.68 2.40 -44.82
CA LYS A 101 -5.30 2.36 -43.48
C LYS A 101 -6.66 3.07 -43.36
N ALA A 102 -7.43 3.07 -44.45
CA ALA A 102 -8.80 3.59 -44.49
C ALA A 102 -9.87 2.48 -44.70
N ALA A 103 -9.55 1.20 -44.46
CA ALA A 103 -10.41 0.08 -44.87
C ALA A 103 -10.59 -1.06 -43.84
N THR A 104 -10.34 -0.85 -42.54
CA THR A 104 -10.58 -1.89 -41.50
C THR A 104 -11.18 -1.33 -40.21
N THR A 105 -12.20 -0.49 -40.35
CA THR A 105 -13.16 -0.19 -39.26
C THR A 105 -14.56 -0.52 -39.76
N ALA A 106 -14.90 -1.80 -39.80
CA ALA A 106 -16.25 -2.32 -39.78
C ALA A 106 -16.15 -3.82 -39.47
N ASP A 107 -16.94 -4.27 -38.50
CA ASP A 107 -17.33 -5.66 -38.28
C ASP A 107 -16.28 -6.61 -37.66
N ASP A 108 -16.30 -6.77 -36.33
CA ASP A 108 -16.78 -8.04 -35.75
C ASP A 108 -17.04 -7.93 -34.24
N HIS A 109 -18.29 -8.19 -33.87
CA HIS A 109 -18.74 -8.42 -32.50
C HIS A 109 -18.49 -9.90 -32.18
N GLY A 110 -17.66 -10.21 -31.17
CA GLY A 110 -17.45 -11.58 -30.74
C GLY A 110 -17.25 -11.67 -29.23
N GLU A 111 -18.34 -11.99 -28.53
CA GLU A 111 -18.34 -12.54 -27.16
C GLU A 111 -17.33 -13.70 -27.07
N MET A 112 -16.52 -13.72 -26.01
CA MET A 112 -15.88 -14.95 -25.55
C MET A 112 -16.27 -15.16 -24.09
N ASP A 113 -17.41 -15.84 -23.92
CA ASP A 113 -17.72 -16.58 -22.71
C ASP A 113 -16.70 -17.72 -22.53
N ILE A 114 -16.13 -17.84 -21.34
CA ILE A 114 -15.30 -18.97 -20.94
C ILE A 114 -15.89 -19.50 -19.64
N GLU A 115 -16.29 -20.77 -19.69
CA GLU A 115 -16.82 -21.62 -18.61
C GLU A 115 -15.88 -21.78 -17.41
#